data_AF-A0A1B1ZKJ3-F1
#
_entry.id   AF-A0A1B1ZKJ3-F1
#
_cell.length_a   1.000
_cell.length_b   1.000
_cell.length_c   1.000
_cell.angle_alpha   90.00
_cell.angle_beta   90.00
_cell.angle_gamma   90.00
#
_symmetry.space_group_name_H-M   'P 1'
#
loop_
_entity.id
_entity.type
_entity.pdbx_description
1 polymer ?
#
loop_
_entity_poly.entity_id
_entity_poly.type
_entity_poly.pdbx_seq_one_letter_code
_entity_poly.pdbx_strand_id
1 'polypeptide(L)'
;MTENYAGAGPVDDAPGPGIVPFRALRAGEIVIGAMRFVLANPVPVLLASLVLALPTAVVRGIGVASASVDPFVVVMFDGLVPALLMLALAPPATAMVLATLRTAVLDRRPVVLGEAWEAARPRLGALYGLTLAVTGVVVVFMLLAGGAVLLSVSPSSAAAGAVLTVLVLAAYPVMLWMTVRFVLAPVALVLETLPVGAALRRSVHLVRGSWWRCLGTLLLAGLPAALVLLVASFVATLLSQVYGPPAFVAIGIPILAIAQAAIFGFGVGVIGLLHRDQHIRQEERAAAFGAVAGLER
;
A
#
# COMPACT_ATOMS: atom_id res chain seq x y z
N MET A 1 47.66 -18.15 -9.51
CA MET A 1 47.33 -17.96 -8.09
C MET A 1 48.16 -16.78 -7.63
N THR A 2 47.67 -15.54 -7.66
CA THR A 2 46.50 -15.01 -6.96
C THR A 2 45.91 -13.82 -7.74
N GLU A 3 44.61 -13.85 -8.04
CA GLU A 3 43.86 -12.69 -8.54
C GLU A 3 43.57 -11.74 -7.38
N ASN A 4 44.07 -10.50 -7.50
CA ASN A 4 43.77 -9.40 -6.60
C ASN A 4 42.47 -8.74 -7.09
N TYR A 5 41.37 -8.97 -6.37
CA TYR A 5 40.16 -8.17 -6.45
C TYR A 5 40.41 -6.80 -5.84
N ALA A 6 40.77 -5.81 -6.65
CA ALA A 6 40.82 -4.41 -6.24
C ALA A 6 40.44 -3.51 -7.41
N GLY A 7 39.23 -2.95 -7.34
CA GLY A 7 38.76 -2.01 -8.35
C GLY A 7 37.25 -1.79 -8.35
N ALA A 8 36.58 -1.84 -7.19
CA ALA A 8 35.31 -1.13 -7.06
C ALA A 8 35.65 0.36 -7.12
N GLY A 9 35.60 0.92 -8.33
CA GLY A 9 35.77 2.35 -8.54
C GLY A 9 34.76 3.13 -7.68
N PRO A 10 35.12 4.32 -7.20
CA PRO A 10 34.19 5.15 -6.43
C PRO A 10 32.94 5.36 -7.29
N VAL A 11 31.78 4.98 -6.74
CA VAL A 11 30.50 5.36 -7.32
C VAL A 11 30.49 6.88 -7.28
N ASP A 12 30.53 7.48 -8.46
CA ASP A 12 30.50 8.92 -8.65
C ASP A 12 29.11 9.41 -8.23
N ASP A 13 28.92 9.59 -6.92
CA ASP A 13 27.77 10.22 -6.30
C ASP A 13 27.85 11.72 -6.62
N ALA A 14 27.53 12.08 -7.86
CA ALA A 14 27.21 13.45 -8.21
C ALA A 14 26.14 13.95 -7.22
N PRO A 15 26.39 15.02 -6.44
CA PRO A 15 25.46 15.47 -5.41
C PRO A 15 24.21 16.10 -6.04
N GLY A 16 23.28 15.27 -6.48
CA GLY A 16 21.91 15.68 -6.77
C GLY A 16 21.19 15.92 -5.45
N PRO A 17 20.70 17.13 -5.14
CA PRO A 17 20.06 17.39 -3.86
C PRO A 17 18.61 16.86 -3.91
N GLY A 18 18.45 15.61 -3.47
CA GLY A 18 17.18 14.90 -3.31
C GLY A 18 17.42 13.45 -2.86
N ILE A 19 16.49 12.85 -2.11
CA ILE A 19 16.61 11.49 -1.53
C ILE A 19 16.60 10.39 -2.63
N VAL A 20 16.49 10.77 -3.91
CA VAL A 20 16.30 9.86 -5.05
C VAL A 20 17.22 10.27 -6.22
N PRO A 21 18.14 9.42 -6.67
CA PRO A 21 18.99 9.71 -7.83
C PRO A 21 18.16 9.75 -9.14
N PHE A 22 18.56 10.58 -10.11
CA PHE A 22 17.88 10.76 -11.41
C PHE A 22 18.09 9.59 -12.39
N ARG A 23 18.40 8.40 -11.88
CA ARG A 23 18.59 7.17 -12.66
C ARG A 23 17.50 6.17 -12.33
N ALA A 24 17.24 5.26 -13.26
CA ALA A 24 16.29 4.18 -13.04
C ALA A 24 16.65 3.35 -11.78
N LEU A 25 15.75 3.30 -10.80
CA LEU A 25 16.03 2.76 -9.47
C LEU A 25 16.10 1.23 -9.47
N ARG A 26 16.95 0.66 -8.62
CA ARG A 26 16.90 -0.78 -8.27
C ARG A 26 15.77 -1.03 -7.25
N ALA A 27 15.22 -2.25 -7.23
CA ALA A 27 14.12 -2.61 -6.32
C ALA A 27 14.46 -2.32 -4.85
N GLY A 28 15.70 -2.60 -4.42
CA GLY A 28 16.18 -2.28 -3.07
C GLY A 28 16.32 -0.77 -2.80
N GLU A 29 16.71 0.04 -3.80
CA GLU A 29 16.79 1.50 -3.66
C GLU A 29 15.39 2.13 -3.48
N ILE A 30 14.35 1.55 -4.10
CA ILE A 30 12.96 1.98 -3.90
C ILE A 30 12.52 1.73 -2.45
N VAL A 31 12.82 0.55 -1.91
CA VAL A 31 12.46 0.18 -0.53
C VAL A 31 13.21 1.05 0.48
N ILE A 32 14.52 1.21 0.31
CA ILE A 32 15.35 2.07 1.19
C ILE A 32 14.93 3.54 1.06
N GLY A 33 14.65 4.01 -0.15
CA GLY A 33 14.17 5.36 -0.42
C GLY A 33 12.82 5.65 0.24
N ALA A 34 11.89 4.70 0.21
CA ALA A 34 10.61 4.81 0.91
C ALA A 34 10.79 4.87 2.43
N MET A 35 11.73 4.09 2.98
CA MET A 35 12.05 4.16 4.41
C MET A 35 12.66 5.51 4.79
N ARG A 36 13.59 6.02 3.99
CA ARG A 36 14.17 7.37 4.16
C ARG A 36 13.11 8.46 4.05
N PHE A 37 12.10 8.30 3.19
CA PHE A 37 10.98 9.23 3.08
C PHE A 37 10.16 9.31 4.36
N VAL A 38 9.77 8.15 4.92
CA VAL A 38 9.04 8.08 6.20
C VAL A 38 9.88 8.66 7.33
N LEU A 39 11.18 8.34 7.38
CA LEU A 39 12.09 8.80 8.43
C LEU A 39 12.47 10.28 8.32
N ALA A 40 12.53 10.84 7.11
CA ALA A 40 12.83 12.26 6.89
C ALA A 40 11.63 13.16 7.17
N ASN A 41 10.40 12.65 7.01
CA ASN A 41 9.16 13.39 7.23
C ASN A 41 8.19 12.63 8.15
N PRO A 42 8.60 12.29 9.39
CA PRO A 42 7.82 11.42 10.26
C PRO A 42 6.50 12.07 10.67
N VAL A 43 6.49 13.37 10.98
CA VAL A 43 5.29 14.07 11.46
C VAL A 43 4.17 14.07 10.41
N PRO A 44 4.33 14.59 9.18
CA PRO A 44 3.23 14.62 8.22
C PRO A 44 2.79 13.23 7.75
N VAL A 45 3.73 12.27 7.60
CA VAL A 45 3.42 10.90 7.17
C VAL A 45 2.70 10.14 8.28
N LEU A 46 3.20 10.20 9.52
CA LEU A 46 2.58 9.51 10.65
C LEU A 46 1.27 10.17 11.07
N LEU A 47 1.15 11.50 11.06
CA LEU A 47 -0.12 12.17 11.37
C LEU A 47 -1.21 11.78 10.37
N ALA A 48 -0.92 11.83 9.06
CA ALA A 48 -1.88 11.42 8.04
C ALA A 48 -2.26 9.93 8.16
N SER A 49 -1.30 9.08 8.55
CA SER A 49 -1.54 7.65 8.73
C SER A 49 -2.23 7.32 10.07
N LEU A 50 -2.06 8.14 11.10
CA LEU A 50 -2.73 8.03 12.39
C LEU A 50 -4.22 8.39 12.30
N VAL A 51 -4.60 9.29 11.39
CA VAL A 51 -6.01 9.58 11.08
C VAL A 51 -6.75 8.30 10.65
N LEU A 52 -6.07 7.38 9.98
CA LEU A 52 -6.60 6.07 9.62
C LEU A 52 -6.56 5.09 10.80
N ALA A 53 -5.41 5.01 11.47
CA ALA A 53 -5.14 3.97 12.46
C ALA A 53 -5.90 4.18 13.77
N LEU A 54 -5.98 5.40 14.30
CA LEU A 54 -6.57 5.66 15.62
C LEU A 54 -8.08 5.33 15.68
N PRO A 55 -8.93 5.76 14.73
CA PRO A 55 -10.35 5.40 14.76
C PRO A 55 -10.55 3.88 14.70
N THR A 56 -9.79 3.19 13.84
CA THR A 56 -9.88 1.72 13.75
C THR A 56 -9.40 1.02 15.02
N ALA A 57 -8.38 1.58 15.69
CA ALA A 57 -7.88 1.08 16.96
C ALA A 57 -8.92 1.25 18.09
N VAL A 58 -9.56 2.42 18.18
CA VAL A 58 -10.63 2.67 19.16
C VAL A 58 -11.78 1.69 18.98
N VAL A 59 -12.24 1.50 17.74
CA VAL A 59 -13.31 0.55 17.43
C VAL A 59 -12.91 -0.88 17.80
N ARG A 60 -11.69 -1.32 17.48
CA ARG A 60 -11.19 -2.63 17.91
C ARG A 60 -11.12 -2.76 19.42
N GLY A 61 -10.71 -1.71 20.14
CA GLY A 61 -10.68 -1.69 21.60
C GLY A 61 -12.05 -1.88 22.21
N ILE A 62 -13.07 -1.21 21.65
CA ILE A 62 -14.47 -1.40 22.04
C ILE A 62 -14.91 -2.84 21.77
N GLY A 63 -14.57 -3.40 20.61
CA GLY A 63 -14.90 -4.79 20.27
C GLY A 63 -14.35 -5.80 21.27
N VAL A 64 -13.07 -5.67 21.65
CA VAL A 64 -12.45 -6.53 22.65
C VAL A 64 -13.04 -6.33 24.04
N ALA A 65 -13.31 -5.09 24.44
CA ALA A 65 -13.95 -4.79 25.71
C ALA A 65 -15.39 -5.34 25.78
N SER A 66 -16.05 -5.48 24.64
CA SER A 66 -17.41 -6.00 24.51
C SER A 66 -17.49 -7.52 24.34
N ALA A 67 -16.35 -8.23 24.40
CA ALA A 67 -16.29 -9.66 24.12
C ALA A 67 -17.12 -10.54 25.06
N SER A 68 -17.46 -10.03 26.25
CA SER A 68 -18.31 -10.72 27.23
C SER A 68 -19.81 -10.52 27.01
N VAL A 69 -20.22 -9.59 26.14
CA VAL A 69 -21.62 -9.16 26.00
C VAL A 69 -22.33 -9.96 24.91
N ASP A 70 -21.76 -10.00 23.70
CA ASP A 70 -22.37 -10.67 22.54
C ASP A 70 -21.31 -10.97 21.46
N PRO A 71 -21.20 -12.22 20.96
CA PRO A 71 -20.36 -12.55 19.80
C PRO A 71 -20.62 -11.68 18.56
N PHE A 72 -21.86 -11.25 18.33
CA PHE A 72 -22.21 -10.37 17.20
C PHE A 72 -21.52 -9.00 17.29
N VAL A 73 -21.43 -8.43 18.49
CA VAL A 73 -20.74 -7.14 18.72
C VAL A 73 -19.25 -7.28 18.43
N VAL A 74 -18.62 -8.40 18.80
CA VAL A 74 -17.21 -8.66 18.48
C VAL A 74 -16.98 -8.70 16.97
N VAL A 75 -17.81 -9.43 16.23
CA VAL A 75 -17.70 -9.54 14.75
C VAL A 75 -17.89 -8.18 14.09
N MET A 76 -18.85 -7.36 14.55
CA MET A 76 -19.08 -6.01 14.03
C MET A 76 -17.87 -5.10 14.25
N PHE A 77 -17.32 -5.06 15.47
CA PHE A 77 -16.27 -4.12 15.87
C PHE A 77 -14.84 -4.57 15.50
N ASP A 78 -14.60 -5.86 15.26
CA ASP A 78 -13.32 -6.33 14.75
C ASP A 78 -13.29 -6.41 13.21
N GLY A 79 -14.44 -6.65 12.58
CA GLY A 79 -14.57 -6.83 11.13
C GLY A 79 -15.18 -5.63 10.41
N LEU A 80 -16.50 -5.49 10.49
CA LEU A 80 -17.26 -4.62 9.59
C LEU A 80 -17.01 -3.12 9.84
N VAL A 81 -17.05 -2.67 11.10
CA VAL A 81 -16.88 -1.26 11.44
C VAL A 81 -15.47 -0.74 11.08
N PRO A 82 -14.37 -1.44 11.42
CA PRO A 82 -13.04 -1.04 10.96
C PRO A 82 -12.91 -1.02 9.43
N ALA A 83 -13.56 -1.96 8.72
CA ALA A 83 -13.55 -2.00 7.26
C ALA A 83 -14.28 -0.79 6.65
N LEU A 84 -15.43 -0.39 7.20
CA LEU A 84 -16.14 0.83 6.79
C LEU A 84 -15.35 2.10 7.09
N LEU A 85 -14.69 2.16 8.26
CA LEU A 85 -13.79 3.27 8.59
C LEU A 85 -12.63 3.36 7.61
N MET A 86 -12.01 2.23 7.25
CA MET A 86 -10.95 2.19 6.24
C MET A 86 -11.45 2.68 4.88
N LEU A 87 -12.67 2.28 4.47
CA LEU A 87 -13.27 2.74 3.21
C LEU A 87 -13.51 4.25 3.21
N ALA A 88 -13.90 4.83 4.34
CA ALA A 88 -14.11 6.27 4.49
C ALA A 88 -12.80 7.07 4.63
N LEU A 89 -11.80 6.54 5.32
CA LEU A 89 -10.61 7.30 5.73
C LEU A 89 -9.39 7.06 4.83
N ALA A 90 -9.31 5.92 4.14
CA ALA A 90 -8.16 5.63 3.26
C ALA A 90 -8.04 6.59 2.08
N PRO A 91 -9.10 6.92 1.31
CA PRO A 91 -8.99 7.86 0.19
C PRO A 91 -8.42 9.23 0.56
N PRO A 92 -8.94 9.95 1.60
CA PRO A 92 -8.35 11.22 2.01
C PRO A 92 -6.94 11.06 2.60
N ALA A 93 -6.67 9.99 3.36
CA ALA A 93 -5.33 9.74 3.91
C ALA A 93 -4.30 9.52 2.80
N THR A 94 -4.62 8.71 1.78
CA THR A 94 -3.76 8.51 0.61
C THR A 94 -3.52 9.82 -0.13
N ALA A 95 -4.56 10.63 -0.33
CA ALA A 95 -4.42 11.92 -0.99
C ALA A 95 -3.49 12.87 -0.23
N MET A 96 -3.60 12.93 1.10
CA MET A 96 -2.74 13.75 1.95
C MET A 96 -1.28 13.27 1.93
N VAL A 97 -1.03 11.96 2.01
CA VAL A 97 0.34 11.42 1.96
C VAL A 97 0.97 11.61 0.57
N LEU A 98 0.18 11.54 -0.50
CA LEU A 98 0.70 11.85 -1.85
C LEU A 98 0.95 13.35 -2.05
N ALA A 99 0.11 14.21 -1.47
CA ALA A 99 0.34 15.66 -1.49
C ALA A 99 1.64 16.02 -0.75
N THR A 100 1.91 15.39 0.40
CA THR A 100 3.16 15.61 1.15
C THR A 100 4.38 15.09 0.39
N LEU A 101 4.25 13.97 -0.32
CA LEU A 101 5.31 13.44 -1.18
C LEU A 101 5.64 14.43 -2.31
N ARG A 102 4.64 15.07 -2.92
CA ARG A 102 4.85 16.09 -3.95
C ARG A 102 5.64 17.28 -3.42
N THR A 103 5.25 17.85 -2.28
CA THR A 103 5.92 19.02 -1.69
C THR A 103 7.31 18.68 -1.14
N ALA A 104 7.49 17.49 -0.56
CA ALA A 104 8.77 17.04 -0.03
C ALA A 104 9.79 16.73 -1.14
N VAL A 105 9.34 16.20 -2.28
CA VAL A 105 10.21 15.82 -3.40
C VAL A 105 10.44 16.98 -4.37
N LEU A 106 9.45 17.85 -4.61
CA LEU A 106 9.54 18.92 -5.62
C LEU A 106 9.81 20.30 -5.03
N ASP A 107 9.16 20.69 -3.92
CA ASP A 107 9.09 22.10 -3.50
C ASP A 107 9.97 22.47 -2.30
N ARG A 108 10.56 21.50 -1.58
CA ARG A 108 11.46 21.70 -0.42
C ARG A 108 10.89 22.62 0.69
N ARG A 109 9.56 22.77 0.77
CA ARG A 109 8.90 23.61 1.78
C ARG A 109 8.22 22.77 2.86
N PRO A 110 8.19 23.24 4.12
CA PRO A 110 7.45 22.57 5.18
C PRO A 110 5.97 22.48 4.81
N VAL A 111 5.41 21.27 4.91
CA VAL A 111 4.04 20.98 4.48
C VAL A 111 3.04 21.61 5.46
N VAL A 112 2.18 22.50 4.97
CA VAL A 112 1.00 22.96 5.70
C VAL A 112 -0.17 22.03 5.37
N LEU A 113 -0.76 21.39 6.40
CA LEU A 113 -1.86 20.42 6.25
C LEU A 113 -3.06 20.99 5.46
N GLY A 114 -3.32 22.29 5.57
CA GLY A 114 -4.39 22.97 4.84
C GLY A 114 -4.18 23.00 3.33
N GLU A 115 -2.96 23.33 2.88
CA GLU A 115 -2.62 23.37 1.44
C GLU A 115 -2.65 21.98 0.81
N ALA A 116 -2.18 20.96 1.55
CA ALA A 116 -2.26 19.56 1.13
C ALA A 116 -3.71 19.09 0.96
N TRP A 117 -4.61 19.50 1.86
CA TRP A 117 -6.04 19.19 1.79
C TRP A 117 -6.73 19.90 0.62
N GLU A 118 -6.43 21.18 0.38
CA GLU A 118 -7.00 21.93 -0.75
C GLU A 118 -6.59 21.35 -2.11
N ALA A 119 -5.35 20.88 -2.23
CA ALA A 119 -4.88 20.17 -3.42
C ALA A 119 -5.56 18.79 -3.60
N ALA A 120 -5.89 18.11 -2.49
CA ALA A 120 -6.47 16.77 -2.47
C ALA A 120 -8.00 16.75 -2.69
N ARG A 121 -8.74 17.70 -2.11
CA ARG A 121 -10.22 17.71 -2.04
C ARG A 121 -10.94 17.49 -3.38
N PRO A 122 -10.51 18.05 -4.54
CA PRO A 122 -11.28 17.95 -5.77
C PRO A 122 -11.27 16.53 -6.34
N ARG A 123 -10.37 15.66 -5.84
CA ARG A 123 -10.14 14.32 -6.35
C ARG A 123 -10.68 13.22 -5.47
N LEU A 124 -11.27 13.58 -4.32
CA LEU A 124 -11.85 12.61 -3.40
C LEU A 124 -12.91 11.75 -4.10
N GLY A 125 -13.79 12.34 -4.92
CA GLY A 125 -14.80 11.56 -5.65
C GLY A 125 -14.21 10.48 -6.57
N ALA A 126 -13.11 10.80 -7.25
CA ALA A 126 -12.41 9.86 -8.12
C ALA A 126 -11.66 8.78 -7.31
N LEU A 127 -11.05 9.14 -6.19
CA LEU A 127 -10.41 8.18 -5.26
C LEU A 127 -11.45 7.26 -4.61
N TYR A 128 -12.59 7.79 -4.17
CA TYR A 128 -13.69 6.98 -3.64
C TYR A 128 -14.22 6.01 -4.69
N GLY A 129 -14.41 6.45 -5.94
CA GLY A 129 -14.82 5.56 -7.02
C GLY A 129 -13.82 4.43 -7.26
N LEU A 130 -12.53 4.73 -7.26
CA LEU A 130 -11.47 3.73 -7.39
C LEU A 130 -11.44 2.76 -6.19
N THR A 131 -11.48 3.29 -4.97
CA THR A 131 -11.45 2.49 -3.75
C THR A 131 -12.69 1.61 -3.64
N LEU A 132 -13.90 2.14 -3.93
CA LEU A 132 -15.13 1.35 -3.97
C LEU A 132 -15.06 0.23 -5.02
N ALA A 133 -14.50 0.50 -6.20
CA ALA A 133 -14.32 -0.53 -7.22
C ALA A 133 -13.38 -1.65 -6.74
N VAL A 134 -12.23 -1.29 -6.16
CA VAL A 134 -11.26 -2.26 -5.64
C VAL A 134 -11.83 -3.04 -4.46
N THR A 135 -12.41 -2.34 -3.48
CA THR A 135 -13.04 -2.95 -2.31
C THR A 135 -14.22 -3.84 -2.72
N GLY A 136 -15.04 -3.42 -3.68
CA GLY A 136 -16.14 -4.22 -4.20
C GLY A 136 -15.67 -5.55 -4.79
N VAL A 137 -14.59 -5.55 -5.57
CA VAL A 137 -13.97 -6.78 -6.11
C VAL A 137 -13.49 -7.69 -4.97
N VAL A 138 -12.81 -7.13 -3.96
CA VAL A 138 -12.32 -7.88 -2.80
C VAL A 138 -13.48 -8.46 -1.98
N VAL A 139 -14.56 -7.69 -1.77
CA VAL A 139 -15.74 -8.15 -1.03
C VAL A 139 -16.44 -9.27 -1.77
N VAL A 140 -16.64 -9.16 -3.09
CA VAL A 140 -17.20 -10.25 -3.90
C VAL A 140 -16.35 -11.51 -3.77
N PHE A 141 -15.01 -11.37 -3.86
CA PHE A 141 -14.10 -12.49 -3.68
C PHE A 141 -14.21 -13.11 -2.27
N MET A 142 -14.29 -12.30 -1.22
CA MET A 142 -14.46 -12.76 0.16
C MET A 142 -15.80 -13.47 0.38
N LEU A 143 -16.89 -12.96 -0.21
CA LEU A 143 -18.21 -13.61 -0.13
C LEU A 143 -18.20 -14.96 -0.84
N LEU A 144 -17.56 -15.05 -2.01
CA LEU A 144 -17.37 -16.32 -2.71
C LEU A 144 -16.52 -17.28 -1.87
N ALA A 145 -15.40 -16.83 -1.32
CA ALA A 145 -14.55 -17.65 -0.46
C ALA A 145 -15.29 -18.15 0.79
N GLY A 146 -16.02 -17.27 1.49
CA GLY A 146 -16.83 -17.63 2.65
C GLY A 146 -17.97 -18.59 2.29
N GLY A 147 -18.64 -18.36 1.17
CA GLY A 147 -19.64 -19.28 0.62
C GLY A 147 -19.06 -20.65 0.30
N ALA A 148 -17.83 -20.71 -0.22
CA ALA A 148 -17.12 -21.97 -0.50
C ALA A 148 -16.96 -22.80 0.77
N VAL A 149 -16.50 -22.15 1.85
CA VAL A 149 -16.28 -22.79 3.15
C VAL A 149 -17.61 -23.28 3.72
N LEU A 150 -18.65 -22.43 3.75
CA LEU A 150 -19.96 -22.79 4.29
C LEU A 150 -20.60 -23.97 3.54
N LEU A 151 -20.52 -23.99 2.22
CA LEU A 151 -21.04 -25.07 1.38
C LEU A 151 -20.24 -26.37 1.55
N SER A 152 -18.93 -26.27 1.81
CA SER A 152 -18.04 -27.43 1.99
C SER A 152 -18.24 -28.14 3.33
N VAL A 153 -18.70 -27.41 4.36
CA VAL A 153 -18.97 -27.99 5.69
C VAL A 153 -20.32 -28.72 5.75
N SER A 154 -21.24 -28.40 4.82
CA SER A 154 -22.58 -29.01 4.77
C SER A 154 -22.56 -30.31 3.96
N PRO A 155 -22.94 -31.48 4.54
CA PRO A 155 -22.87 -32.77 3.86
C PRO A 155 -23.65 -32.85 2.54
N SER A 156 -24.80 -32.15 2.49
CA SER A 156 -25.69 -32.12 1.31
C SER A 156 -25.17 -31.24 0.17
N SER A 157 -24.19 -30.37 0.42
CA SER A 157 -23.64 -29.43 -0.58
C SER A 157 -22.13 -29.52 -0.74
N ALA A 158 -21.47 -30.52 -0.15
CA ALA A 158 -20.02 -30.63 -0.11
C ALA A 158 -19.38 -30.64 -1.51
N ALA A 159 -20.01 -31.30 -2.49
CA ALA A 159 -19.55 -31.27 -3.88
C ALA A 159 -19.58 -29.88 -4.50
N ALA A 160 -20.65 -29.10 -4.25
CA ALA A 160 -20.75 -27.72 -4.71
C ALA A 160 -19.73 -26.81 -4.01
N GLY A 161 -19.49 -27.01 -2.70
CA GLY A 161 -18.47 -26.31 -1.94
C GLY A 161 -17.05 -26.57 -2.46
N ALA A 162 -16.73 -27.83 -2.80
CA ALA A 162 -15.44 -28.21 -3.38
C ALA A 162 -15.20 -27.51 -4.72
N VAL A 163 -16.19 -27.51 -5.62
CA VAL A 163 -16.11 -26.80 -6.91
C VAL A 163 -15.89 -25.30 -6.70
N LEU A 164 -16.65 -24.67 -5.82
CA LEU A 164 -16.53 -23.24 -5.54
C LEU A 164 -15.16 -22.89 -4.93
N THR A 165 -14.62 -23.77 -4.08
CA THR A 165 -13.29 -23.61 -3.48
C THR A 165 -12.20 -23.64 -4.54
N VAL A 166 -12.28 -24.57 -5.50
CA VAL A 166 -11.35 -24.62 -6.64
C VAL A 166 -11.45 -23.36 -7.49
N LEU A 167 -12.66 -22.84 -7.74
CA LEU A 167 -12.85 -21.60 -8.48
C LEU A 167 -12.26 -20.37 -7.74
N VAL A 168 -12.43 -20.29 -6.43
CA VAL A 168 -11.84 -19.22 -5.60
C VAL A 168 -10.32 -19.27 -5.63
N LEU A 169 -9.74 -20.47 -5.53
CA LEU A 169 -8.29 -20.66 -5.65
C LEU A 169 -7.77 -20.28 -7.04
N ALA A 170 -8.50 -20.64 -8.10
CA ALA A 170 -8.18 -20.25 -9.47
C ALA A 170 -8.33 -18.74 -9.74
N ALA A 171 -9.19 -18.04 -8.98
CA ALA A 171 -9.36 -16.60 -9.06
C ALA A 171 -8.25 -15.81 -8.35
N TYR A 172 -7.50 -16.42 -7.42
CA TYR A 172 -6.44 -15.74 -6.67
C TYR A 172 -5.29 -15.20 -7.55
N PRO A 173 -4.74 -15.96 -8.52
CA PRO A 173 -3.77 -15.42 -9.49
C PRO A 173 -4.30 -14.25 -10.31
N VAL A 174 -5.59 -14.29 -10.70
CA VAL A 174 -6.23 -13.20 -11.45
C VAL A 174 -6.33 -11.95 -10.59
N MET A 175 -6.72 -12.10 -9.33
CA MET A 175 -6.78 -11.01 -8.36
C MET A 175 -5.39 -10.40 -8.12
N LEU A 176 -4.37 -11.24 -7.90
CA LEU A 176 -2.99 -10.79 -7.76
C LEU A 176 -2.52 -10.01 -8.99
N TRP A 177 -2.81 -10.53 -10.18
CA TRP A 177 -2.47 -9.89 -11.44
C TRP A 177 -3.13 -8.53 -11.61
N MET A 178 -4.42 -8.40 -11.28
CA MET A 178 -5.16 -7.14 -11.29
C MET A 178 -4.59 -6.13 -10.29
N THR A 179 -4.30 -6.56 -9.05
CA THR A 179 -3.74 -5.70 -7.99
C THR A 179 -2.44 -5.05 -8.44
N VAL A 180 -1.50 -5.84 -9.00
CA VAL A 180 -0.22 -5.31 -9.51
C VAL A 180 -0.45 -4.35 -10.67
N ARG A 181 -1.45 -4.62 -11.53
CA ARG A 181 -1.77 -3.78 -12.69
C ARG A 181 -2.33 -2.41 -12.32
N PHE A 182 -3.07 -2.32 -11.22
CA PHE A 182 -3.74 -1.10 -10.76
C PHE A 182 -3.05 -0.40 -9.58
N VAL A 183 -1.91 -0.93 -9.12
CA VAL A 183 -1.18 -0.39 -7.97
C VAL A 183 -0.77 1.08 -8.15
N LEU A 184 -0.53 1.53 -9.39
CA LEU A 184 -0.10 2.90 -9.70
C LEU A 184 -1.28 3.86 -9.98
N ALA A 185 -2.52 3.36 -10.04
CA ALA A 185 -3.68 4.16 -10.37
C ALA A 185 -3.96 5.31 -9.39
N PRO A 186 -3.86 5.12 -8.04
CA PRO A 186 -4.05 6.22 -7.09
C PRO A 186 -3.02 7.34 -7.29
N VAL A 187 -1.78 6.98 -7.61
CA VAL A 187 -0.70 7.96 -7.83
C VAL A 187 -0.91 8.72 -9.13
N ALA A 188 -1.29 8.05 -10.22
CA ALA A 188 -1.61 8.72 -11.49
C ALA A 188 -2.81 9.68 -11.33
N LEU A 189 -3.81 9.31 -10.53
CA LEU A 189 -4.97 10.16 -10.26
C LEU A 189 -4.59 11.42 -9.47
N VAL A 190 -3.69 11.33 -8.50
CA VAL A 190 -3.29 12.46 -7.63
C VAL A 190 -2.09 13.27 -8.18
N LEU A 191 -1.15 12.66 -8.89
CA LEU A 191 0.01 13.37 -9.44
C LEU A 191 -0.21 13.81 -10.89
N GLU A 192 -0.78 12.96 -11.76
CA GLU A 192 -1.01 13.30 -13.17
C GLU A 192 -2.36 14.00 -13.42
N THR A 193 -3.20 14.17 -12.40
CA THR A 193 -4.47 14.90 -12.48
C THR A 193 -5.51 14.29 -13.43
N LEU A 194 -5.40 12.98 -13.67
CA LEU A 194 -6.24 12.23 -14.61
C LEU A 194 -7.58 11.79 -13.99
N PRO A 195 -8.67 11.70 -14.78
CA PRO A 195 -9.91 11.06 -14.34
C PRO A 195 -9.72 9.54 -14.15
N VAL A 196 -10.60 8.91 -13.35
CA VAL A 196 -10.48 7.49 -12.92
C VAL A 196 -10.16 6.54 -14.08
N GLY A 197 -10.94 6.60 -15.17
CA GLY A 197 -10.74 5.71 -16.32
C GLY A 197 -9.41 5.93 -17.04
N ALA A 198 -8.93 7.18 -17.13
CA ALA A 198 -7.64 7.48 -17.74
C ALA A 198 -6.48 7.04 -16.82
N ALA A 199 -6.61 7.24 -15.51
CA ALA A 199 -5.62 6.79 -14.52
C ALA A 199 -5.47 5.26 -14.52
N LEU A 200 -6.58 4.51 -14.62
CA LEU A 200 -6.55 3.05 -14.73
C LEU A 200 -5.85 2.57 -16.00
N ARG A 201 -6.20 3.16 -17.16
CA ARG A 201 -5.54 2.83 -18.44
C ARG A 201 -4.04 3.15 -18.42
N ARG A 202 -3.68 4.29 -17.81
CA ARG A 202 -2.29 4.71 -17.63
C ARG A 202 -1.52 3.73 -16.74
N SER A 203 -2.09 3.33 -15.60
CA SER A 203 -1.50 2.31 -14.71
C SER A 203 -1.25 0.99 -15.46
N VAL A 204 -2.23 0.53 -16.25
CA VAL A 204 -2.09 -0.67 -17.06
C VAL A 204 -0.95 -0.53 -18.07
N HIS A 205 -0.83 0.62 -18.74
CA HIS A 205 0.24 0.86 -19.71
C HIS A 205 1.63 0.89 -19.05
N LEU A 206 1.75 1.52 -17.88
CA LEU A 206 2.99 1.58 -17.11
C LEU A 206 3.47 0.19 -16.66
N VAL A 207 2.56 -0.69 -16.22
CA VAL A 207 2.91 -2.00 -15.65
C VAL A 207 3.05 -3.11 -16.71
N ARG A 208 2.43 -2.97 -17.90
CA ARG A 208 2.34 -4.06 -18.91
C ARG A 208 3.70 -4.64 -19.32
N GLY A 209 4.77 -3.83 -19.35
CA GLY A 209 6.12 -4.25 -19.75
C GLY A 209 7.08 -4.53 -18.58
N SER A 210 6.63 -4.38 -17.34
CA SER A 210 7.47 -4.45 -16.13
C SER A 210 6.79 -5.19 -14.97
N TRP A 211 5.73 -5.95 -15.25
CA TRP A 211 4.87 -6.60 -14.24
C TRP A 211 5.64 -7.40 -13.20
N TRP A 212 6.56 -8.28 -13.62
CA TRP A 212 7.39 -9.09 -12.70
C TRP A 212 8.29 -8.25 -11.80
N ARG A 213 8.76 -7.11 -12.30
CA ARG A 213 9.60 -6.19 -11.55
C ARG A 213 8.77 -5.40 -10.55
N CYS A 214 7.58 -4.94 -10.94
CA CYS A 214 6.63 -4.31 -10.01
C CYS A 214 6.24 -5.30 -8.90
N LEU A 215 5.88 -6.54 -9.26
CA LEU A 215 5.59 -7.59 -8.29
C LEU A 215 6.78 -7.83 -7.36
N GLY A 216 8.00 -8.01 -7.90
CA GLY A 216 9.20 -8.23 -7.11
C GLY A 216 9.51 -7.09 -6.14
N THR A 217 9.37 -5.82 -6.58
CA THR A 217 9.55 -4.66 -5.70
C THR A 217 8.48 -4.59 -4.62
N LEU A 218 7.21 -4.88 -4.95
CA LEU A 218 6.12 -4.89 -3.97
C LEU A 218 6.28 -6.03 -2.95
N LEU A 219 6.71 -7.21 -3.38
CA LEU A 219 7.04 -8.32 -2.48
C LEU A 219 8.22 -7.95 -1.56
N LEU A 220 9.28 -7.36 -2.12
CA LEU A 220 10.44 -6.91 -1.35
C LEU A 220 10.06 -5.83 -0.34
N ALA A 221 9.21 -4.89 -0.71
CA ALA A 221 8.66 -3.87 0.19
C ALA A 221 7.71 -4.46 1.24
N GLY A 222 6.98 -5.51 0.88
CA GLY A 222 6.07 -6.22 1.78
C GLY A 222 6.79 -6.93 2.92
N LEU A 223 8.02 -7.41 2.73
CA LEU A 223 8.79 -8.11 3.76
C LEU A 223 9.00 -7.30 5.06
N PRO A 224 9.58 -6.08 5.03
CA PRO A 224 9.74 -5.28 6.24
C PRO A 224 8.39 -4.88 6.84
N ALA A 225 7.37 -4.59 6.02
CA ALA A 225 6.04 -4.27 6.52
C ALA A 225 5.39 -5.45 7.26
N ALA A 226 5.51 -6.66 6.69
CA ALA A 226 5.04 -7.90 7.31
C ALA A 226 5.79 -8.20 8.61
N LEU A 227 7.10 -7.97 8.65
CA LEU A 227 7.89 -8.15 9.87
C LEU A 227 7.45 -7.18 10.98
N VAL A 228 7.24 -5.90 10.66
CA VAL A 228 6.73 -4.90 11.62
C VAL A 228 5.38 -5.33 12.18
N LEU A 229 4.46 -5.77 11.31
CA LEU A 229 3.14 -6.23 11.75
C LEU A 229 3.23 -7.52 12.59
N LEU A 230 4.11 -8.45 12.21
CA LEU A 230 4.33 -9.70 12.93
C LEU A 230 4.83 -9.43 14.35
N VAL A 231 5.86 -8.57 14.50
CA VAL A 231 6.42 -8.21 15.80
C VAL A 231 5.38 -7.47 16.65
N ALA A 232 4.67 -6.50 16.08
CA ALA A 232 3.62 -5.78 16.78
C ALA A 232 2.49 -6.71 17.25
N SER A 233 2.07 -7.65 16.39
CA SER A 233 1.05 -8.65 16.71
C SER A 233 1.51 -9.63 17.77
N PHE A 234 2.77 -10.06 17.71
CA PHE A 234 3.36 -10.93 18.72
C PHE A 234 3.39 -10.26 20.09
N VAL A 235 3.87 -9.01 20.17
CA VAL A 235 3.90 -8.23 21.41
C VAL A 235 2.50 -8.00 21.94
N ALA A 236 1.55 -7.59 21.09
CA ALA A 236 0.17 -7.38 21.49
C ALA A 236 -0.46 -8.68 22.02
N THR A 237 -0.27 -9.80 21.33
CA THR A 237 -0.78 -11.11 21.78
C THR A 237 -0.16 -11.53 23.10
N LEU A 238 1.16 -11.39 23.27
CA LEU A 238 1.83 -11.67 24.54
C LEU A 238 1.27 -10.84 25.69
N LEU A 239 1.03 -9.54 25.48
CA LEU A 239 0.40 -8.69 26.49
C LEU A 239 -0.98 -9.21 26.88
N SER A 240 -1.78 -9.65 25.92
CA SER A 240 -3.08 -10.26 26.18
C SER A 240 -2.98 -11.57 26.98
N GLN A 241 -1.98 -12.40 26.71
CA GLN A 241 -1.80 -13.68 27.39
C GLN A 241 -1.25 -13.55 28.81
N VAL A 242 -0.33 -12.60 29.03
CA VAL A 242 0.36 -12.41 30.32
C VAL A 242 -0.45 -11.53 31.27
N TYR A 243 -1.07 -10.47 30.76
CA TYR A 243 -1.73 -9.43 31.58
C TYR A 243 -3.24 -9.34 31.33
N GLY A 244 -3.78 -10.14 30.42
CA GLY A 244 -5.20 -10.19 30.10
C GLY A 244 -5.68 -9.11 29.12
N PRO A 245 -6.98 -9.13 28.79
CA PRO A 245 -7.59 -8.20 27.82
C PRO A 245 -7.41 -6.70 28.12
N PRO A 246 -7.45 -6.21 29.37
CA PRO A 246 -7.26 -4.78 29.65
C PRO A 246 -5.90 -4.25 29.19
N ALA A 247 -4.83 -5.03 29.37
CA ALA A 247 -3.49 -4.65 28.90
C ALA A 247 -3.38 -4.69 27.37
N PHE A 248 -4.06 -5.64 26.73
CA PHE A 248 -4.17 -5.67 25.27
C PHE A 248 -4.85 -4.41 24.73
N VAL A 249 -5.97 -3.98 25.33
CA VAL A 249 -6.68 -2.76 24.92
C VAL A 249 -5.85 -1.51 25.17
N ALA A 250 -5.23 -1.41 26.36
CA ALA A 250 -4.47 -0.21 26.76
C ALA A 250 -3.13 -0.06 26.04
N ILE A 251 -2.49 -1.15 25.63
CA ILE A 251 -1.10 -1.13 25.10
C ILE A 251 -1.01 -1.86 23.76
N GLY A 252 -1.54 -3.08 23.66
CA GLY A 252 -1.45 -3.90 22.44
C GLY A 252 -2.12 -3.25 21.22
N ILE A 253 -3.34 -2.73 21.38
CA ILE A 253 -4.08 -2.06 20.32
C ILE A 253 -3.38 -0.77 19.84
N PRO A 254 -2.91 0.13 20.73
CA PRO A 254 -2.07 1.25 20.31
C PRO A 254 -0.80 0.84 19.55
N ILE A 255 -0.09 -0.21 20.00
CA ILE A 255 1.09 -0.73 19.28
C ILE A 255 0.71 -1.16 17.86
N LEU A 256 -0.39 -1.90 17.70
CA LEU A 256 -0.89 -2.31 16.39
C LEU A 256 -1.30 -1.12 15.54
N ALA A 257 -1.93 -0.10 16.12
CA ALA A 257 -2.31 1.13 15.42
C ALA A 257 -1.09 1.87 14.87
N ILE A 258 -0.05 2.02 15.70
CA ILE A 258 1.21 2.66 15.30
C ILE A 258 1.90 1.87 14.18
N ALA A 259 1.94 0.54 14.30
CA ALA A 259 2.50 -0.32 13.27
C ALA A 259 1.75 -0.18 11.93
N GLN A 260 0.42 -0.20 11.96
CA GLN A 260 -0.44 -0.01 10.78
C GLN A 260 -0.25 1.38 10.14
N ALA A 261 -0.16 2.43 10.95
CA ALA A 261 0.11 3.78 10.46
C ALA A 261 1.47 3.86 9.76
N ALA A 262 2.52 3.28 10.34
CA ALA A 262 3.85 3.25 9.74
C ALA A 262 3.86 2.47 8.41
N ILE A 263 3.20 1.32 8.36
CA ILE A 263 3.08 0.48 7.15
C ILE A 263 2.33 1.23 6.04
N PHE A 264 1.25 1.92 6.37
CA PHE A 264 0.48 2.69 5.41
C PHE A 264 1.32 3.80 4.76
N GLY A 265 1.99 4.61 5.58
CA GLY A 265 2.88 5.68 5.10
C GLY A 265 4.03 5.15 4.23
N PHE A 266 4.67 4.06 4.67
CA PHE A 266 5.70 3.37 3.90
C PHE A 266 5.16 2.87 2.55
N GLY A 267 3.99 2.23 2.54
CA GLY A 267 3.36 1.70 1.33
C GLY A 267 3.08 2.78 0.30
N VAL A 268 2.51 3.93 0.72
CA VAL A 268 2.27 5.06 -0.18
C VAL A 268 3.60 5.60 -0.75
N GLY A 269 4.65 5.69 0.07
CA GLY A 269 5.99 6.10 -0.37
C GLY A 269 6.58 5.15 -1.43
N VAL A 270 6.48 3.84 -1.22
CA VAL A 270 6.93 2.81 -2.19
C VAL A 270 6.19 2.96 -3.51
N ILE A 271 4.86 3.10 -3.49
CA ILE A 271 4.05 3.23 -4.70
C ILE A 271 4.39 4.53 -5.44
N GLY A 272 4.60 5.64 -4.73
CA GLY A 272 5.00 6.92 -5.32
C GLY A 272 6.37 6.85 -6.01
N LEU A 273 7.37 6.24 -5.36
CA LEU A 273 8.70 6.05 -5.94
C LEU A 273 8.69 5.08 -7.12
N LEU A 274 7.91 3.99 -7.01
CA LEU A 274 7.74 3.04 -8.11
C LEU A 274 7.11 3.71 -9.33
N HIS A 275 6.11 4.57 -9.14
CA HIS A 275 5.50 5.34 -10.22
C HIS A 275 6.54 6.23 -10.93
N ARG A 276 7.36 6.95 -10.17
CA ARG A 276 8.42 7.81 -10.72
C ARG A 276 9.51 7.01 -11.45
N ASP A 277 9.94 5.87 -10.92
CA ASP A 277 10.89 4.96 -11.60
C ASP A 277 10.33 4.46 -12.95
N GLN A 278 9.05 4.11 -13.01
CA GLN A 278 8.44 3.67 -14.26
C GLN A 278 8.36 4.79 -15.30
N HIS A 279 8.15 6.03 -14.85
CA HIS A 279 8.15 7.19 -15.75
C HIS A 279 9.52 7.40 -16.41
N ILE A 280 10.59 7.46 -15.60
CA ILE A 280 11.97 7.65 -16.08
C ILE A 280 12.36 6.57 -17.09
N ARG A 281 12.03 5.30 -16.81
CA ARG A 281 12.33 4.19 -17.72
C ARG A 281 11.59 4.27 -19.05
N GLN A 282 10.40 4.84 -19.07
CA GLN A 282 9.66 5.04 -20.32
C GLN A 282 10.27 6.17 -21.14
N GLU A 283 10.71 7.25 -20.49
CA GLU A 283 11.42 8.36 -21.15
C GLU A 283 12.76 7.89 -21.74
N GLU A 284 13.55 7.13 -20.98
CA GLU A 284 14.81 6.55 -21.45
C GLU A 284 14.59 5.65 -22.68
N ARG A 285 13.55 4.80 -22.66
CA ARG A 285 13.20 3.96 -23.81
C ARG A 285 12.78 4.79 -25.02
N ALA A 286 11.96 5.82 -24.82
CA ALA A 286 11.53 6.71 -25.90
C ALA A 286 12.70 7.48 -26.52
N ALA A 287 13.62 7.99 -25.70
CA ALA A 287 14.83 8.65 -26.14
C ALA A 287 15.75 7.71 -26.94
N ALA A 288 15.90 6.46 -26.49
CA ALA A 288 16.68 5.45 -27.21
C ALA A 288 16.10 5.14 -28.60
N PHE A 289 14.77 5.00 -28.72
CA PHE A 289 14.13 4.81 -30.02
C PHE A 289 14.27 6.04 -30.94
N GLY A 290 14.16 7.25 -30.39
CA GLY A 290 14.36 8.49 -31.13
C GLY A 290 15.79 8.65 -31.66
N ALA A 291 16.80 8.26 -30.87
CA ALA A 291 18.20 8.28 -31.29
C ALA A 291 18.48 7.31 -32.44
N VAL A 292 17.91 6.10 -32.41
CA VAL A 292 18.06 5.12 -33.50
C VAL A 292 17.38 5.61 -34.78
N ALA A 293 16.16 6.15 -34.68
CA ALA A 293 15.44 6.68 -35.84
C ALA A 293 16.08 7.95 -36.46
N GLY A 294 16.89 8.68 -35.68
CA GLY A 294 17.65 9.84 -36.16
C GLY A 294 18.95 9.47 -36.90
N LEU A 295 19.47 8.25 -36.73
CA LEU A 295 20.67 7.77 -37.42
C LEU A 295 20.37 7.20 -38.82
N GLU A 296 19.11 6.95 -39.14
CA GLU A 296 18.65 6.42 -40.44
C GLU A 296 18.23 7.52 -41.44
N ARG A 297 18.47 8.79 -41.13
CA ARG A 297 18.28 9.94 -42.03
C ARG A 297 19.60 10.60 -42.38
#